data_AF-A0A1V3WH48-F1
#
_entry.id   AF-A0A1V3WH48-F1
#
_cell.length_a   1.000
_cell.length_b   1.000
_cell.length_c   1.000
_cell.angle_alpha   90.00
_cell.angle_beta   90.00
_cell.angle_gamma   90.00
#
_symmetry.space_group_name_H-M   'P 1'
#
loop_
_entity.id
_entity.type
_entity.pdbx_description
1 polymer ?
#
loop_
_entity_poly.entity_id
_entity_poly.type
_entity_poly.pdbx_seq_one_letter_code
_entity_poly.pdbx_strand_id
1 'polypeptide(L)'
;MNTQLMAIVAEGNRQRVYIEPSATHEAAGDVDRPEDVPMGELPKNPRDFKTPNYGMTRWADLFTNRQLVALTTFSDLVAEARARVSPPADHRATPTL
;
A
#
# COMPACT_ATOMS: atom_id res chain seq x y z
N MET A 1 2.36 12.11 12.65
CA MET A 1 0.90 12.13 12.83
C MET A 1 0.57 11.15 13.93
N ASN A 2 -0.13 11.58 14.98
CA ASN A 2 -0.61 10.66 16.01
C ASN A 2 -1.89 9.98 15.50
N THR A 3 -1.97 8.66 15.59
CA THR A 3 -3.12 7.89 15.09
C THR A 3 -3.65 7.00 16.21
N GLN A 4 -4.97 6.83 16.28
CA GLN A 4 -5.62 5.94 17.24
C GLN A 4 -6.49 4.93 16.49
N LEU A 5 -6.35 3.66 16.83
CA LEU A 5 -7.22 2.62 16.30
C LEU A 5 -8.58 2.69 17.00
N MET A 6 -9.64 2.94 16.24
CA MET A 6 -10.98 3.16 16.80
C MET A 6 -11.84 1.89 16.85
N ALA A 7 -11.73 1.03 15.83
CA ALA A 7 -12.53 -0.19 15.70
C ALA A 7 -11.84 -1.17 14.76
N ILE A 8 -12.17 -2.45 14.90
CA ILE A 8 -11.82 -3.50 13.94
C ILE A 8 -13.05 -3.95 13.19
N VAL A 9 -12.92 -4.04 11.87
CA VAL A 9 -13.97 -4.53 10.98
C VAL A 9 -13.67 -5.98 10.65
N ALA A 10 -14.53 -6.88 11.11
CA ALA A 10 -14.50 -8.29 10.79
C ALA A 10 -15.60 -8.66 9.79
N GLU A 11 -15.38 -9.74 9.03
CA GLU A 11 -16.41 -10.34 8.19
C GLU A 11 -17.46 -11.05 9.06
N GLY A 12 -18.74 -10.82 8.75
CA GLY A 12 -19.85 -11.60 9.25
C GLY A 12 -20.68 -12.15 8.09
N ASN A 13 -21.71 -12.94 8.39
CA ASN A 13 -22.61 -13.49 7.36
C ASN A 13 -23.30 -12.35 6.58
N ARG A 14 -22.81 -12.05 5.37
CA ARG A 14 -23.29 -10.98 4.49
C ARG A 14 -23.30 -9.59 5.14
N GLN A 15 -22.46 -9.37 6.15
CA GLN A 15 -22.39 -8.11 6.89
C GLN A 15 -20.97 -7.85 7.40
N ARG A 16 -20.74 -6.62 7.90
CA ARG A 16 -19.52 -6.25 8.61
C ARG A 16 -19.83 -6.19 10.09
N VAL A 17 -18.97 -6.81 10.91
CA VAL A 17 -19.04 -6.72 12.37
C VAL A 17 -17.97 -5.76 12.83
N TYR A 18 -18.35 -4.77 13.64
CA TYR A 18 -17.42 -3.82 14.24
C TYR A 18 -17.18 -4.23 15.68
N ILE A 19 -15.93 -4.48 16.03
CA ILE A 19 -15.52 -4.88 17.38
C ILE A 19 -14.52 -3.88 17.95
N GLU A 20 -14.43 -3.86 19.27
CA GLU A 20 -13.42 -3.10 19.99
C GLU A 20 -12.01 -3.56 19.56
N PRO A 21 -11.08 -2.62 19.31
CA PRO A 21 -9.69 -2.99 19.08
C PRO A 21 -9.10 -3.64 20.33
N SER A 22 -8.14 -4.54 20.13
CA SER A 22 -7.39 -5.15 21.22
C SER A 22 -5.94 -4.71 21.13
N ALA A 23 -5.17 -4.92 22.20
CA ALA A 23 -3.73 -4.64 22.19
C ALA A 23 -3.00 -5.35 21.04
N THR A 24 -3.44 -6.56 20.68
CA THR A 24 -2.90 -7.29 19.51
C THR A 24 -3.19 -6.57 18.19
N HIS A 25 -4.39 -6.00 18.03
CA HIS A 25 -4.74 -5.25 16.83
C HIS A 25 -3.95 -3.94 16.71
N GLU A 26 -3.72 -3.27 17.83
CA GLU A 26 -2.89 -2.06 17.91
C GLU A 26 -1.44 -2.38 17.55
N ALA A 27 -0.84 -3.38 18.20
CA ALA A 27 0.53 -3.80 17.93
C ALA A 27 0.72 -4.25 16.47
N ALA A 28 -0.25 -4.95 15.88
CA ALA A 28 -0.19 -5.33 14.47
C ALA A 28 -0.38 -4.16 13.50
N GLY A 29 -0.95 -3.04 13.96
CA GLY A 29 -1.11 -1.82 13.18
C GLY A 29 0.03 -0.83 13.31
N ASP A 30 0.82 -0.96 14.37
CA ASP A 30 2.02 -0.18 14.61
C ASP A 30 3.15 -0.70 13.75
N VAL A 31 3.26 -0.11 12.56
CA VAL A 31 4.28 -0.48 11.57
C VAL A 31 5.06 0.75 11.14
N ASP A 32 6.35 0.55 10.96
CA ASP A 32 7.22 1.56 10.40
C ASP A 32 6.83 1.91 8.96
N ARG A 33 7.19 3.12 8.55
CA ARG A 33 6.99 3.54 7.17
C ARG A 33 7.94 2.73 6.27
N PRO A 34 7.46 2.06 5.22
CA PRO A 34 8.34 1.34 4.30
C PRO A 34 9.23 2.32 3.53
N GLU A 35 10.40 1.85 3.07
CA GLU A 35 11.36 2.68 2.35
C GLU A 35 10.92 2.95 0.90
N ASP A 36 10.36 1.94 0.23
CA ASP A 36 9.97 2.00 -1.18
C ASP A 36 8.53 2.51 -1.40
N VAL A 37 8.22 3.66 -0.83
CA VAL A 37 6.89 4.29 -0.99
C VAL A 37 6.77 4.98 -2.35
N PRO A 38 5.54 5.13 -2.88
CA PRO A 38 5.32 5.85 -4.14
C PRO A 38 5.95 7.24 -4.11
N MET A 39 6.91 7.44 -5.03
CA MET A 39 7.63 8.70 -5.19
C MET A 39 6.83 9.66 -6.08
N GLY A 40 6.88 10.95 -5.75
CA GLY A 40 6.29 12.01 -6.56
C GLY A 40 5.48 13.01 -5.75
N GLU A 41 5.46 14.25 -6.24
CA GLU A 41 4.67 15.33 -5.66
C GLU A 41 3.24 15.31 -6.22
N LEU A 42 2.31 15.72 -5.37
CA LEU A 42 0.96 16.02 -5.77
C LEU A 42 0.95 17.30 -6.61
N PRO A 43 0.20 17.34 -7.73
CA PRO A 43 0.09 18.54 -8.55
C PRO A 43 -0.41 19.74 -7.74
N LYS A 44 0.27 20.87 -7.87
CA LYS A 44 -0.13 22.15 -7.27
C LYS A 44 -1.02 22.91 -8.23
N ASN A 45 -2.32 22.85 -8.01
CA ASN A 45 -3.29 23.69 -8.71
C ASN A 45 -4.00 24.59 -7.69
N PRO A 46 -3.78 25.92 -7.70
CA PRO A 46 -4.32 26.83 -6.70
C PRO A 46 -5.87 26.97 -6.75
N ARG A 47 -6.52 26.43 -7.79
CA ARG A 47 -7.99 26.36 -7.88
C ARG A 47 -8.58 25.10 -7.24
N ASP A 48 -7.74 24.14 -6.86
CA ASP A 48 -8.21 22.87 -6.32
C ASP A 48 -8.13 22.88 -4.79
N PHE A 49 -9.26 22.64 -4.12
CA PHE A 49 -9.28 22.36 -2.69
C PHE A 49 -8.80 20.92 -2.46
N LYS A 50 -7.49 20.72 -2.48
CA LYS A 50 -6.84 19.40 -2.40
C LYS A 50 -5.94 19.27 -1.18
N THR A 51 -5.51 18.05 -0.96
CA THR A 51 -4.63 17.59 0.12
C THR A 51 -3.34 18.42 0.31
N PRO A 52 -2.73 19.07 -0.70
CA PRO A 52 -1.60 19.98 -0.46
C PRO A 52 -1.92 21.16 0.45
N ASN A 53 -3.16 21.65 0.46
CA ASN A 53 -3.58 22.74 1.37
C ASN A 53 -3.56 22.32 2.85
N TYR A 54 -3.51 21.01 3.11
CA TYR A 54 -3.43 20.41 4.44
C TYR A 54 -2.04 19.84 4.75
N GLY A 55 -1.01 20.19 3.96
CA GLY A 55 0.37 19.77 4.18
C GLY A 55 0.74 18.39 3.61
N MET A 56 -0.19 17.69 2.97
CA MET A 56 0.08 16.43 2.26
C MET A 56 0.50 16.75 0.83
N THR A 57 1.80 16.70 0.55
CA THR A 57 2.37 17.20 -0.71
C THR A 57 2.91 16.10 -1.61
N ARG A 58 3.04 14.88 -1.10
CA ARG A 58 3.49 13.70 -1.84
C ARG A 58 2.39 12.66 -1.90
N TRP A 59 2.43 11.80 -2.92
CA TRP A 59 1.46 10.69 -3.04
C TRP A 59 1.45 9.78 -1.82
N ALA A 60 2.62 9.51 -1.25
CA ALA A 60 2.75 8.70 -0.05
C ALA A 60 2.18 9.36 1.23
N ASP A 61 1.89 10.67 1.24
CA ASP A 61 1.29 11.36 2.39
C ASP A 61 -0.22 11.07 2.52
N LEU A 62 -0.82 10.49 1.48
CA LEU A 62 -2.25 10.17 1.43
C LEU A 62 -2.61 8.87 2.16
N PHE A 63 -1.61 8.13 2.62
CA PHE A 63 -1.74 6.79 3.17
C PHE A 63 -1.09 6.71 4.54
N THR A 64 -1.65 5.88 5.41
CA THR A 64 -0.99 5.50 6.67
C THR A 64 0.17 4.54 6.40
N ASN A 65 1.11 4.40 7.35
CA ASN A 65 2.22 3.45 7.21
C ASN A 65 1.72 2.03 6.90
N ARG A 66 0.66 1.58 7.60
CA ARG A 66 0.03 0.27 7.35
C ARG A 66 -0.52 0.11 5.94
N GLN A 67 -1.13 1.17 5.39
CA GLN A 67 -1.61 1.16 4.00
C GLN A 67 -0.45 1.14 3.01
N LEU A 68 0.64 1.85 3.29
CA LEU A 68 1.85 1.84 2.46
C LEU A 68 2.53 0.48 2.47
N VAL A 69 2.63 -0.20 3.61
CA VAL A 69 3.16 -1.57 3.70
C VAL A 69 2.34 -2.52 2.85
N ALA A 70 1.00 -2.46 2.94
CA ALA A 70 0.14 -3.30 2.11
C ALA A 70 0.30 -2.99 0.61
N LEU A 71 0.33 -1.71 0.24
CA LEU A 71 0.49 -1.28 -1.15
C LEU A 71 1.79 -1.79 -1.77
N THR A 72 2.92 -1.56 -1.08
CA THR A 72 4.25 -1.98 -1.54
C THR A 72 4.36 -3.50 -1.65
N THR A 73 3.90 -4.23 -0.62
CA THR A 73 3.87 -5.70 -0.63
C THR A 73 3.07 -6.24 -1.81
N PHE A 74 1.89 -5.69 -2.10
CA PHE A 74 1.10 -6.15 -3.25
C PHE A 74 1.73 -5.77 -4.58
N SER A 75 2.36 -4.59 -4.69
CA SER A 75 3.11 -4.19 -5.88
C SER A 75 4.25 -5.16 -6.19
N ASP A 76 4.99 -5.62 -5.19
CA ASP A 76 6.07 -6.60 -5.36
C ASP A 76 5.53 -7.95 -5.84
N LEU A 77 4.44 -8.42 -5.22
CA LEU A 77 3.79 -9.69 -5.59
C LEU A 77 3.26 -9.69 -7.03
N VAL A 78 2.88 -8.52 -7.58
CA VAL A 78 2.48 -8.42 -8.99
C VAL A 78 3.66 -8.74 -9.92
N ALA A 79 4.87 -8.25 -9.60
CA ALA A 79 6.05 -8.55 -10.39
C ALA A 79 6.39 -10.05 -10.34
N GLU A 80 6.30 -10.68 -9.17
CA GLU A 80 6.47 -12.13 -9.02
C GLU A 80 5.44 -12.92 -9.82
N ALA A 81 4.16 -12.56 -9.70
CA ALA A 81 3.07 -13.24 -10.40
C ALA A 81 3.27 -13.15 -11.93
N ARG A 82 3.69 -11.97 -12.42
CA ARG A 82 4.02 -11.77 -13.85
C ARG A 82 5.14 -12.70 -14.30
N ALA A 83 6.21 -12.85 -13.52
CA ALA A 83 7.34 -13.72 -13.86
C ALA A 83 6.94 -15.20 -13.94
N ARG A 84 5.97 -15.65 -13.14
CA ARG A 84 5.45 -17.03 -13.15
C ARG A 84 4.61 -17.34 -14.40
N VAL A 85 3.89 -16.34 -14.94
CA VAL A 85 3.00 -16.50 -16.10
C VAL A 85 3.72 -16.24 -17.43
N SER A 86 4.67 -15.31 -17.45
CA SER A 86 5.47 -14.96 -18.63
C SER A 86 6.94 -14.97 -18.25
N PRO A 87 7.57 -16.16 -18.20
CA PRO A 87 8.99 -16.26 -17.92
C PRO A 87 9.78 -15.49 -19.00
N PRO A 88 10.91 -14.86 -18.63
CA PRO A 88 11.74 -14.17 -19.60
C PRO A 88 12.15 -15.16 -20.70
N ALA A 89 12.01 -14.74 -21.97
CA ALA A 89 12.41 -15.56 -23.10
C ALA A 89 13.90 -15.91 -22.99
N ASP A 90 14.22 -17.21 -23.01
CA ASP A 90 15.60 -17.66 -23.01
C ASP A 90 16.23 -17.35 -24.39
N HIS A 91 17.06 -16.32 -24.43
CA HIS A 91 17.79 -15.92 -25.63
C HIS A 91 19.01 -16.82 -25.93
N ARG A 92 19.25 -17.87 -25.13
CA ARG A 92 20.37 -18.81 -25.33
C ARG A 92 20.03 -20.06 -26.13
N ALA A 93 18.78 -20.22 -26.58
CA ALA A 93 18.45 -21.24 -27.57
C ALA A 93 18.79 -20.75 -28.99
N THR A 94 20.06 -20.45 -29.26
CA THR A 94 20.55 -20.34 -30.64
C THR A 94 20.72 -21.76 -31.18
N PRO A 95 20.01 -22.18 -32.24
CA PRO A 95 20.21 -23.51 -32.79
C PRO A 95 21.61 -23.58 -33.39
N THR A 96 22.45 -24.45 -32.83
CA THR A 96 23.73 -24.81 -33.45
C THR A 96 23.42 -25.65 -34.68
N LEU A 97 23.67 -25.08 -35.86
CA LEU A 97 23.85 -25.80 -37.13
C LEU A 97 25.17 -25.34 -37.73
#